data_AF-A0A250I9L5-F1
#
_entry.id   AF-A0A250I9L5-F1
#
_cell.length_a   1.000
_cell.length_b   1.000
_cell.length_c   1.000
_cell.angle_alpha   90.00
_cell.angle_beta   90.00
_cell.angle_gamma   90.00
#
_symmetry.space_group_name_H-M   'P 1'
#
loop_
_entity.id
_entity.type
_entity.pdbx_description
1 polymer ?
#
loop_
_entity_poly.entity_id
_entity_poly.type
_entity_poly.pdbx_seq_one_letter_code
_entity_poly.pdbx_strand_id
1 'polypeptide(L)'
;MTLPSRQTLLLNLGCLLALLWLYGGDLWDGLRARSSEVSAFLAPPPVLWPAVVLGVLLVLVGVGLWGMATGRAEGFKGYRLLPILLVCALFFDLVLAEGQVPLDSETVASLSLRQFQEKAQVLVRNGKVPTSPDVLRPVVEELGQPPYLVRGERARAWSLQVRRDCSGPVQEAPGMEVGTLLYCVASGGERAWVSLVGLPAGSRFGMPAVYATEGKPYGVVIEEVPPEEPPEEGLLPFEGREEPPPASSDSGLSAPAPTP
;
A
#
# COMPACT_ATOMS: atom_id res chain seq x y z
N MET A 1 3.08 9.16 55.61
CA MET A 1 3.19 8.58 54.26
C MET A 1 2.29 9.34 53.32
N THR A 2 2.82 10.25 52.50
CA THR A 2 2.07 10.86 51.40
C THR A 2 2.30 10.02 50.16
N LEU A 3 1.41 9.05 49.93
CA LEU A 3 1.36 8.30 48.67
C LEU A 3 1.15 9.26 47.50
N PRO A 4 1.65 8.94 46.29
CA PRO A 4 1.34 9.72 45.09
C PRO A 4 -0.18 9.82 44.90
N SER A 5 -0.65 10.95 44.38
CA SER A 5 -2.08 11.17 44.19
C SER A 5 -2.66 10.09 43.25
N ARG A 6 -3.94 9.75 43.45
CA ARG A 6 -4.64 8.80 42.58
C ARG A 6 -4.55 9.19 41.11
N GLN A 7 -4.58 10.49 40.80
CA GLN A 7 -4.43 11.02 39.45
C GLN A 7 -3.06 10.70 38.85
N THR A 8 -1.99 10.86 39.62
CA THR A 8 -0.62 10.55 39.17
C THR A 8 -0.44 9.06 38.91
N LEU A 9 -1.04 8.20 39.74
CA LEU A 9 -1.01 6.74 39.53
C LEU A 9 -1.75 6.32 38.26
N LEU A 10 -2.95 6.88 38.03
CA LEU A 10 -3.73 6.61 36.82
C LEU A 10 -3.00 7.07 35.55
N LEU A 11 -2.35 8.23 35.59
CA LEU A 11 -1.54 8.73 34.47
C LEU A 11 -0.38 7.78 34.16
N ASN A 12 0.37 7.36 35.18
CA ASN A 12 1.48 6.43 34.99
C ASN A 12 1.02 5.07 34.48
N LEU A 13 -0.13 4.57 34.96
CA LEU A 13 -0.74 3.34 34.46
C LEU A 13 -1.11 3.48 32.98
N GLY A 14 -1.72 4.60 32.58
CA GLY A 14 -2.02 4.90 31.19
C GLY A 14 -0.76 4.94 30.31
N CYS A 15 0.31 5.62 30.77
CA CYS A 15 1.58 5.65 30.06
C CYS A 15 2.20 4.25 29.91
N LEU A 16 2.17 3.45 30.98
CA LEU A 16 2.71 2.09 30.97
C LEU A 16 1.94 1.19 29.99
N LEU A 17 0.60 1.27 29.99
CA LEU A 17 -0.23 0.53 29.04
C LEU A 17 0.02 0.98 27.60
N ALA A 18 0.14 2.29 27.35
CA ALA A 18 0.43 2.81 26.01
C ALA A 18 1.80 2.36 25.50
N LEU A 19 2.85 2.44 26.33
CA LEU A 19 4.20 2.00 25.98
C LEU A 19 4.26 0.49 25.72
N LEU A 20 3.61 -0.32 26.57
CA LEU A 20 3.54 -1.77 26.36
C LEU A 20 2.74 -2.13 25.11
N TRP A 21 1.64 -1.43 24.83
CA TRP A 21 0.81 -1.68 23.67
C TRP A 21 1.55 -1.37 22.36
N LEU A 22 2.11 -0.17 22.25
CA LEU A 22 2.78 0.30 21.03
C LEU A 22 4.08 -0.49 20.81
N TYR A 23 5.05 -0.35 21.70
CA TYR A 23 6.38 -0.93 21.50
C TYR A 23 6.39 -2.45 21.73
N GLY A 24 5.51 -2.99 22.57
CA GLY A 24 5.32 -4.43 22.68
C GLY A 24 4.71 -5.03 21.42
N GLY A 25 3.74 -4.34 20.81
CA GLY A 25 3.16 -4.72 19.53
C GLY A 25 4.20 -4.71 18.41
N ASP A 26 4.98 -3.63 18.27
CA ASP A 26 6.02 -3.51 17.25
C ASP A 26 7.12 -4.56 17.41
N LEU A 27 7.56 -4.79 18.66
CA LEU A 27 8.55 -5.83 18.95
C LEU A 27 8.02 -7.22 18.58
N TRP A 28 6.76 -7.50 18.96
CA TRP A 28 6.11 -8.76 18.65
C TRP A 28 5.94 -8.97 17.15
N ASP A 29 5.49 -7.95 16.42
CA ASP A 29 5.34 -7.99 14.97
C ASP A 29 6.70 -8.19 14.27
N GLY A 30 7.75 -7.51 14.75
CA GLY A 30 9.11 -7.68 14.22
C GLY A 30 9.70 -9.07 14.46
N LEU A 31 9.44 -9.66 15.63
CA LEU A 31 9.79 -11.05 15.92
C LEU A 31 8.99 -12.02 15.06
N ARG A 32 7.68 -11.78 14.95
CA ARG A 32 6.76 -12.63 14.19
C ARG A 32 7.08 -12.62 12.70
N ALA A 33 7.41 -11.47 12.13
CA ALA A 33 7.82 -11.32 10.73
C ALA A 33 9.06 -12.16 10.38
N ARG A 34 9.99 -12.29 11.34
CA ARG A 34 11.20 -13.12 11.18
C ARG A 34 10.92 -14.62 11.33
N SER A 35 9.93 -14.99 12.15
CA SER A 35 9.54 -16.40 12.33
C SER A 35 8.53 -16.91 11.30
N SER A 36 7.71 -16.03 10.72
CA SER A 36 6.69 -16.38 9.75
C SER A 36 7.31 -16.75 8.41
N GLU A 37 6.70 -17.69 7.70
CA GLU A 37 7.12 -18.02 6.34
C GLU A 37 7.02 -16.81 5.43
N VAL A 38 5.86 -16.15 5.41
CA VAL A 38 5.62 -14.94 4.63
C VAL A 38 4.98 -13.87 5.52
N SER A 39 5.40 -12.63 5.33
CA SER A 39 4.79 -11.45 5.95
C SER A 39 4.58 -10.31 4.96
N ALA A 40 3.47 -9.60 5.13
CA ALA A 40 2.99 -8.53 4.27
C ALA A 40 3.59 -7.18 4.71
N PHE A 41 4.91 -7.08 4.62
CA PHE A 41 5.65 -5.84 4.91
C PHE A 41 6.61 -5.51 3.77
N LEU A 42 6.73 -4.22 3.45
CA LEU A 42 7.73 -3.76 2.49
C LEU A 42 9.14 -3.73 3.08
N ALA A 43 9.27 -3.60 4.39
CA ALA A 43 10.55 -3.61 5.09
C ALA A 43 10.39 -4.35 6.43
N PRO A 44 11.44 -5.02 6.93
CA PRO A 44 11.36 -5.68 8.23
C PRO A 44 11.04 -4.65 9.33
N PRO A 45 10.02 -4.90 10.18
CA PRO A 45 9.70 -4.00 11.28
C PRO A 45 10.92 -3.79 12.20
N PRO A 46 11.14 -2.56 12.69
CA PRO A 46 12.28 -2.27 13.55
C PRO A 46 12.13 -2.99 14.90
N VAL A 47 13.12 -3.79 15.27
CA VAL A 47 13.13 -4.53 16.55
C VAL A 47 13.93 -3.77 17.61
N LEU A 48 15.01 -3.10 17.19
CA LEU A 48 15.98 -2.47 18.09
C LEU A 48 15.37 -1.33 18.91
N TRP A 49 14.67 -0.41 18.24
CA TRP A 49 14.10 0.75 18.92
C TRP A 49 13.00 0.38 19.92
N PRO A 50 11.98 -0.42 19.56
CA PRO A 50 11.02 -0.92 20.54
C PRO A 50 11.66 -1.68 21.70
N ALA A 51 12.69 -2.49 21.44
CA ALA A 51 13.42 -3.19 22.50
C ALA A 51 14.14 -2.23 23.46
N VAL A 52 14.76 -1.15 22.94
CA VAL A 52 15.39 -0.11 23.76
C VAL A 52 14.36 0.61 24.63
N VAL A 53 13.23 1.03 24.04
CA VAL A 53 12.15 1.72 24.79
C VAL A 53 11.59 0.82 25.90
N LEU A 54 11.32 -0.45 25.60
CA LEU A 54 10.84 -1.43 26.59
C LEU A 54 11.90 -1.73 27.66
N GLY A 55 13.19 -1.79 27.30
CA GLY A 55 14.28 -1.93 28.24
C GLY A 55 14.38 -0.76 29.21
N VAL A 56 14.29 0.48 28.69
CA VAL A 56 14.25 1.70 29.53
C VAL A 56 13.00 1.71 30.40
N LEU A 57 11.83 1.33 29.86
CA LEU A 57 10.59 1.19 30.63
C LEU A 57 10.78 0.28 31.85
N LEU A 58 11.36 -0.91 31.66
CA LEU A 58 11.62 -1.85 32.77
C LEU A 58 12.53 -1.25 33.84
N VAL A 59 13.59 -0.55 33.43
CA VAL A 59 14.49 0.16 34.37
C VAL A 59 13.73 1.24 35.15
N LEU A 60 12.92 2.06 34.47
CA LEU A 60 12.15 3.13 35.11
C LEU A 60 11.10 2.60 36.09
N VAL A 61 10.42 1.51 35.73
CA VAL A 61 9.47 0.82 36.62
C VAL A 61 10.22 0.27 37.84
N GLY A 62 11.35 -0.40 37.65
CA GLY A 62 12.17 -0.94 38.75
C GLY A 62 12.66 0.16 39.70
N VAL A 63 13.15 1.27 39.16
CA VAL A 63 13.58 2.45 39.92
C VAL A 63 12.39 3.09 40.66
N GLY A 64 11.23 3.16 40.02
CA GLY A 64 9.98 3.62 40.63
C GLY A 64 9.57 2.78 41.84
N LEU A 65 9.49 1.46 41.66
CA LEU A 65 9.12 0.49 42.70
C LEU A 65 10.14 0.50 43.86
N TRP A 66 11.44 0.56 43.55
CA TRP A 66 12.50 0.67 44.56
C TRP A 66 12.39 1.96 45.38
N GLY A 67 12.16 3.10 44.72
CA GLY A 67 11.98 4.39 45.38
C GLY A 67 10.75 4.41 46.30
N MET A 68 9.67 3.73 45.90
CA MET A 68 8.48 3.55 46.74
C MET A 68 8.76 2.62 47.94
N ALA A 69 9.44 1.50 47.72
CA ALA A 69 9.75 0.52 48.77
C ALA A 69 10.71 1.06 49.84
N THR A 70 11.65 1.92 49.44
CA THR A 70 12.65 2.51 50.35
C THR A 70 12.17 3.76 51.11
N GLY A 71 10.89 4.13 50.97
CA GLY A 71 10.29 5.23 51.73
C GLY A 71 10.79 6.63 51.37
N ARG A 72 11.52 6.80 50.26
CA ARG A 72 12.06 8.10 49.80
C ARG A 72 11.01 9.03 49.16
N ALA A 73 9.74 8.84 49.48
CA ALA A 73 8.59 9.41 48.76
C ALA A 73 8.52 10.95 48.78
N GLU A 74 9.09 11.62 49.78
CA GLU A 74 8.95 13.08 49.92
C GLU A 74 9.83 13.89 48.95
N GLY A 75 10.85 13.29 48.33
CA GLY A 75 11.72 13.95 47.33
C GLY A 75 11.81 13.23 45.98
N PHE A 76 11.37 11.98 45.90
CA PHE A 76 11.57 11.14 44.73
C PHE A 76 10.48 11.37 43.66
N LYS A 77 10.80 12.17 42.64
CA LYS A 77 9.90 12.49 41.51
C LYS A 77 9.87 11.41 40.41
N GLY A 78 10.14 10.14 40.77
CA GLY A 78 10.20 9.03 39.82
C GLY A 78 8.91 8.79 39.02
N TYR A 79 7.76 9.19 39.57
CA TYR A 79 6.45 9.14 38.90
C TYR A 79 6.32 10.05 37.66
N ARG A 80 7.31 10.89 37.35
CA ARG A 80 7.34 11.71 36.13
C ARG A 80 8.06 11.03 34.97
N LEU A 81 8.80 9.94 35.24
CA LEU A 81 9.69 9.33 34.27
C LEU A 81 8.92 8.61 33.15
N LEU A 82 7.79 7.95 33.43
CA LEU A 82 6.99 7.26 32.41
C LEU A 82 6.35 8.24 31.39
N PRO A 83 5.71 9.35 31.80
CA PRO A 83 5.25 10.35 30.85
C PRO A 83 6.38 10.95 30.01
N ILE A 84 7.54 11.24 30.61
CA ILE A 84 8.71 11.76 29.88
C ILE A 84 9.18 10.74 28.84
N LEU A 85 9.32 9.46 29.23
CA LEU A 85 9.69 8.40 28.31
C LEU A 85 8.71 8.29 27.14
N LEU A 86 7.40 8.29 27.42
CA LEU A 86 6.37 8.22 26.39
C LEU A 86 6.47 9.37 25.38
N VAL A 87 6.58 10.62 25.86
CA VAL A 87 6.69 11.78 24.97
C VAL A 87 7.97 11.73 24.14
N CYS A 88 9.11 11.40 24.76
CA CYS A 88 10.37 11.27 24.04
C CYS A 88 10.29 10.16 22.99
N ALA A 89 9.75 8.98 23.34
CA ALA A 89 9.68 7.85 22.43
C ALA A 89 8.80 8.16 21.21
N LEU A 90 7.61 8.73 21.42
CA LEU A 90 6.71 9.15 20.34
C LEU A 90 7.32 10.26 19.47
N PHE A 91 8.08 11.17 20.05
CA PHE A 91 8.78 12.21 19.28
C PHE A 91 9.85 11.61 18.37
N PHE A 92 10.64 10.66 18.88
CA PHE A 92 11.61 9.95 18.04
C PHE A 92 10.92 9.13 16.95
N ASP A 93 9.80 8.47 17.24
CA ASP A 93 9.01 7.75 16.23
C ASP A 93 8.55 8.69 15.11
N LEU A 94 8.07 9.89 15.45
CA LEU A 94 7.67 10.89 14.47
C LEU A 94 8.83 11.30 13.55
N VAL A 95 10.00 11.57 14.13
CA VAL A 95 11.22 11.93 13.38
C VAL A 95 11.67 10.79 12.46
N LEU A 96 11.55 9.54 12.93
CA LEU A 96 11.89 8.36 12.13
C LEU A 96 10.85 8.07 11.02
N ALA A 97 9.59 8.44 11.25
CA ALA A 97 8.49 8.22 10.32
C ALA A 97 8.42 9.27 9.19
N GLU A 98 9.01 10.46 9.37
CA GLU A 98 8.90 11.60 8.43
C GLU A 98 9.36 11.29 6.99
N GLY A 99 10.13 10.22 6.77
CA GLY A 99 10.57 9.76 5.45
C GLY A 99 9.88 8.51 4.90
N GLN A 100 8.91 7.91 5.60
CA GLN A 100 8.29 6.65 5.19
C GLN A 100 6.86 6.88 4.70
N VAL A 101 6.62 6.68 3.41
CA VAL A 101 5.25 6.58 2.89
C VAL A 101 4.75 5.16 3.20
N PRO A 102 3.71 4.99 4.03
CA PRO A 102 3.18 3.67 4.35
C PRO A 102 2.36 3.17 3.17
N LEU A 103 3.04 2.65 2.15
CA LEU A 103 2.37 1.85 1.13
C LEU A 103 2.14 0.46 1.70
N ASP A 104 0.87 0.07 1.76
CA ASP A 104 0.53 -1.29 2.14
C ASP A 104 1.00 -2.26 1.05
N SER A 105 1.46 -3.44 1.49
CA SER A 105 1.83 -4.55 0.62
C SER A 105 0.69 -4.94 -0.33
N GLU A 106 -0.55 -4.81 0.11
CA GLU A 106 -1.76 -5.04 -0.67
C GLU A 106 -1.88 -4.06 -1.86
N THR A 107 -1.69 -2.77 -1.58
CA THR A 107 -1.68 -1.71 -2.59
C THR A 107 -0.55 -1.91 -3.58
N VAL A 108 0.66 -2.24 -3.11
CA VAL A 108 1.79 -2.49 -4.02
C VAL A 108 1.55 -3.74 -4.87
N ALA A 109 1.02 -4.82 -4.30
CA ALA A 109 0.71 -6.05 -5.02
C ALA A 109 -0.32 -5.83 -6.14
N SER A 110 -1.39 -5.10 -5.87
CA SER A 110 -2.41 -4.75 -6.86
C SER A 110 -1.88 -3.81 -7.95
N LEU A 111 -1.05 -2.83 -7.58
CA LEU A 111 -0.37 -1.95 -8.53
C LEU A 111 0.61 -2.73 -9.44
N SER A 112 1.41 -3.65 -8.88
CA SER A 112 2.31 -4.50 -9.66
C SER A 112 1.55 -5.39 -10.65
N LEU A 113 0.40 -5.94 -10.25
CA LEU A 113 -0.47 -6.71 -11.14
C LEU A 113 -1.03 -5.86 -12.30
N ARG A 114 -1.50 -4.64 -12.01
CA ARG A 114 -1.97 -3.70 -13.05
C ARG A 114 -0.84 -3.29 -13.99
N GLN A 115 0.33 -2.96 -13.46
CA GLN A 115 1.49 -2.61 -14.27
C GLN A 115 1.92 -3.78 -15.17
N PHE A 116 1.87 -5.01 -14.65
CA PHE A 116 2.11 -6.21 -15.45
C PHE A 116 1.07 -6.35 -16.57
N GLN A 117 -0.22 -6.16 -16.26
CA GLN A 117 -1.31 -6.21 -17.22
C GLN A 117 -1.08 -5.22 -18.36
N GLU A 118 -0.87 -3.95 -18.05
CA GLU A 118 -0.68 -2.87 -19.04
C GLU A 118 0.46 -3.20 -19.99
N LYS A 119 1.62 -3.63 -19.45
CA LYS A 119 2.79 -3.97 -20.26
C LYS A 119 2.59 -5.24 -21.07
N ALA A 120 1.99 -6.27 -20.49
CA ALA A 120 1.71 -7.52 -21.21
C ALA A 120 0.63 -7.36 -22.28
N GLN A 121 -0.29 -6.41 -22.11
CA GLN A 121 -1.34 -6.08 -23.07
C GLN A 121 -0.76 -5.45 -24.35
N VAL A 122 0.30 -4.64 -24.24
CA VAL A 122 1.05 -4.11 -25.40
C VAL A 122 1.70 -5.22 -26.23
N LEU A 123 1.96 -6.38 -25.64
CA LEU A 123 2.56 -7.54 -26.31
C LEU A 123 1.54 -8.43 -27.04
N VAL A 124 0.25 -8.13 -26.93
CA VAL A 124 -0.81 -8.84 -27.66
C VAL A 124 -0.66 -8.56 -29.16
N ARG A 125 -0.65 -9.63 -29.97
CA ARG A 125 -0.48 -9.54 -31.42
C ARG A 125 -1.52 -10.40 -32.12
N ASN A 126 -2.23 -9.83 -33.10
CA ASN A 126 -3.23 -10.52 -33.91
C ASN A 126 -4.31 -11.20 -33.05
N GLY A 127 -4.83 -10.51 -32.03
CA GLY A 127 -5.79 -11.07 -31.08
C GLY A 127 -5.29 -12.26 -30.25
N LYS A 128 -3.97 -12.47 -30.16
CA LYS A 128 -3.38 -13.54 -29.34
C LYS A 128 -2.43 -13.00 -28.29
N VAL A 129 -2.59 -13.53 -27.09
CA VAL A 129 -1.74 -13.22 -25.93
C VAL A 129 -0.41 -13.99 -25.99
N PRO A 130 0.68 -13.43 -25.45
CA PRO A 130 1.98 -14.10 -25.43
C PRO A 130 1.96 -15.38 -24.59
N THR A 131 2.32 -16.52 -25.18
CA THR A 131 2.34 -17.83 -24.51
C THR A 131 3.73 -18.31 -24.13
N SER A 132 4.78 -17.58 -24.54
CA SER A 132 6.16 -17.88 -24.22
C SER A 132 6.59 -17.13 -22.95
N PRO A 133 7.16 -17.81 -21.94
CA PRO A 133 7.67 -17.16 -20.75
C PRO A 133 8.82 -16.19 -21.05
N ASP A 134 9.57 -16.42 -22.13
CA ASP A 134 10.72 -15.57 -22.49
C ASP A 134 10.29 -14.18 -22.98
N VAL A 135 9.10 -14.07 -23.58
CA VAL A 135 8.52 -12.81 -24.03
C VAL A 135 8.01 -11.98 -22.86
N LEU A 136 7.52 -12.65 -21.81
CA LEU A 136 6.97 -12.02 -20.61
C LEU A 136 8.05 -11.70 -19.57
N ARG A 137 9.21 -12.36 -19.62
CA ARG A 137 10.30 -12.19 -18.64
C ARG A 137 10.78 -10.75 -18.48
N PRO A 138 10.99 -9.96 -19.55
CA PRO A 138 11.39 -8.55 -19.40
C PRO A 138 10.35 -7.73 -18.65
N VAL A 139 9.05 -8.00 -18.90
CA VAL A 139 7.95 -7.32 -18.22
C VAL A 139 7.99 -7.61 -16.72
N VAL A 140 8.28 -8.85 -16.33
CA VAL A 140 8.39 -9.28 -14.92
C VAL A 140 9.61 -8.66 -14.24
N GLU A 141 10.75 -8.61 -14.91
CA GLU A 141 11.98 -8.02 -14.38
C GLU A 141 11.83 -6.51 -14.14
N GLU A 142 11.08 -5.81 -15.00
CA GLU A 142 10.78 -4.39 -14.84
C GLU A 142 9.87 -4.06 -13.64
N LEU A 143 9.18 -5.05 -13.06
CA LEU A 143 8.37 -4.86 -11.84
C LEU A 143 9.24 -4.71 -10.58
N GLY A 144 10.54 -5.02 -10.66
CA GLY A 144 11.47 -4.90 -9.53
C GLY A 144 11.31 -6.01 -8.49
N GLN A 145 11.04 -5.66 -7.23
CA GLN A 145 10.98 -6.60 -6.11
C GLN A 145 9.55 -6.83 -5.61
N PRO A 146 9.18 -8.06 -5.21
CA PRO A 146 7.87 -8.33 -4.64
C PRO A 146 7.66 -7.66 -3.27
N PRO A 147 6.43 -7.21 -2.94
CA PRO A 147 6.12 -6.50 -1.70
C PRO A 147 5.91 -7.43 -0.49
N TYR A 148 6.77 -8.44 -0.32
CA TYR A 148 6.66 -9.43 0.74
C TYR A 148 8.01 -9.74 1.38
N LEU A 149 7.98 -10.13 2.66
CA LEU A 149 9.15 -10.70 3.34
C LEU A 149 8.98 -12.20 3.53
N VAL A 150 10.03 -12.96 3.21
CA VAL A 150 10.17 -14.37 3.52
C VAL A 150 11.09 -14.51 4.72
N ARG A 151 10.58 -14.99 5.85
CA ARG A 151 11.35 -15.11 7.11
C ARG A 151 12.10 -13.83 7.50
N GLY A 152 11.47 -12.68 7.29
CA GLY A 152 12.03 -11.36 7.59
C GLY A 152 12.98 -10.76 6.55
N GLU A 153 13.29 -11.49 5.47
CA GLU A 153 14.08 -10.99 4.34
C GLU A 153 13.18 -10.64 3.16
N ARG A 154 13.50 -9.58 2.40
CA ARG A 154 12.73 -9.24 1.20
C ARG A 154 12.80 -10.36 0.17
N ALA A 155 11.65 -10.68 -0.43
CA ALA A 155 11.60 -11.55 -1.60
C ALA A 155 12.51 -10.97 -2.70
N ARG A 156 13.35 -11.82 -3.30
CA ARG A 156 14.46 -11.36 -4.15
C ARG A 156 14.01 -10.89 -5.53
N ALA A 157 13.10 -11.64 -6.14
CA ALA A 157 12.65 -11.39 -7.50
C ALA A 157 11.24 -11.96 -7.69
N TRP A 158 10.54 -11.40 -8.67
CA TRP A 158 9.32 -11.98 -9.20
C TRP A 158 9.64 -13.27 -9.97
N SER A 159 8.80 -14.28 -9.84
CA SER A 159 8.85 -15.49 -10.68
C SER A 159 7.60 -15.56 -11.57
N LEU A 160 7.71 -16.23 -12.71
CA LEU A 160 6.61 -16.35 -13.67
C LEU A 160 6.34 -17.83 -13.97
N GLN A 161 5.10 -18.26 -13.81
CA GLN A 161 4.63 -19.57 -14.26
C GLN A 161 3.53 -19.40 -15.29
N VAL A 162 3.80 -19.86 -16.52
CA VAL A 162 2.83 -19.86 -17.62
C VAL A 162 2.11 -21.20 -17.65
N ARG A 163 0.77 -21.17 -17.62
CA ARG A 163 -0.14 -22.31 -17.77
C ARG A 163 -0.99 -22.10 -19.03
N ARG A 164 -1.39 -23.20 -19.67
CA ARG A 164 -2.20 -23.18 -20.90
C ARG A 164 -3.52 -23.89 -20.67
N ASP A 165 -4.46 -23.66 -21.58
CA ASP A 165 -5.77 -24.30 -21.61
C ASP A 165 -6.60 -24.06 -20.35
N CYS A 166 -6.49 -22.84 -19.80
CA CYS A 166 -7.21 -22.43 -18.60
C CYS A 166 -8.62 -21.95 -18.92
N SER A 167 -9.57 -22.19 -18.00
CA SER A 167 -10.93 -21.68 -18.09
C SER A 167 -11.19 -20.43 -17.22
N GLY A 168 -10.16 -19.93 -16.52
CA GLY A 168 -10.29 -18.82 -15.57
C GLY A 168 -8.99 -18.52 -14.81
N PRO A 169 -9.04 -17.57 -13.84
CA PRO A 169 -7.92 -17.27 -12.97
C PRO A 169 -7.58 -18.46 -12.06
N VAL A 170 -6.32 -18.55 -11.64
CA VAL A 170 -5.88 -19.64 -10.77
C VAL A 170 -6.46 -19.40 -9.37
N GLN A 171 -7.14 -20.41 -8.84
CA GLN A 171 -7.81 -20.35 -7.53
C GLN A 171 -6.87 -20.72 -6.39
N GLU A 172 -6.00 -21.71 -6.62
CA GLU A 172 -5.09 -22.25 -5.62
C GLU A 172 -3.70 -22.52 -6.21
N ALA A 173 -2.68 -22.30 -5.38
CA ALA A 173 -1.28 -22.41 -5.76
C ALA A 173 -0.46 -23.07 -4.64
N PRO A 174 -0.74 -24.34 -4.29
CA PRO A 174 -0.07 -25.02 -3.20
C PRO A 174 1.43 -25.19 -3.50
N GLY A 175 2.28 -24.87 -2.53
CA GLY A 175 3.74 -25.05 -2.62
C GLY A 175 4.45 -24.03 -3.52
N MET A 176 3.75 -22.97 -3.96
CA MET A 176 4.35 -21.91 -4.77
C MET A 176 4.98 -20.84 -3.89
N GLU A 177 6.10 -20.27 -4.35
CA GLU A 177 6.80 -19.22 -3.63
C GLU A 177 6.04 -17.88 -3.73
N VAL A 178 6.16 -17.05 -2.69
CA VAL A 178 5.60 -15.69 -2.70
C VAL A 178 6.28 -14.84 -3.77
N GLY A 179 5.51 -13.96 -4.42
CA GLY A 179 6.02 -13.18 -5.56
C GLY A 179 6.02 -13.99 -6.86
N THR A 180 5.24 -15.07 -6.96
CA THR A 180 5.02 -15.78 -8.21
C THR A 180 3.81 -15.21 -8.95
N LEU A 181 3.99 -14.80 -10.20
CA LEU A 181 2.93 -14.46 -11.14
C LEU A 181 2.50 -15.72 -11.89
N LEU A 182 1.21 -16.05 -11.77
CA LEU A 182 0.56 -17.17 -12.43
C LEU A 182 -0.15 -16.65 -13.67
N TYR A 183 0.37 -16.97 -14.85
CA TYR A 183 -0.15 -16.53 -16.13
C TYR A 183 -0.90 -17.69 -16.81
N CYS A 184 -2.23 -17.65 -16.80
CA CYS A 184 -3.10 -18.71 -17.31
C CYS A 184 -3.69 -18.31 -18.66
N VAL A 185 -3.28 -18.97 -19.74
CA VAL A 185 -3.75 -18.69 -21.10
C VAL A 185 -5.00 -19.51 -21.40
N ALA A 186 -6.03 -18.87 -21.99
CA ALA A 186 -7.20 -19.57 -22.50
C ALA A 186 -6.85 -20.52 -23.65
N SER A 187 -7.68 -21.55 -23.88
CA SER A 187 -7.42 -22.57 -24.90
C SER A 187 -7.33 -22.02 -26.33
N GLY A 188 -7.98 -20.89 -26.65
CA GLY A 188 -7.86 -20.22 -27.95
C GLY A 188 -6.72 -19.19 -28.02
N GLY A 189 -6.06 -18.89 -26.90
CA GLY A 189 -5.02 -17.87 -26.80
C GLY A 189 -5.53 -16.43 -26.94
N GLU A 190 -6.85 -16.22 -26.93
CA GLU A 190 -7.46 -14.90 -27.09
C GLU A 190 -7.36 -14.03 -25.83
N ARG A 191 -7.23 -14.68 -24.67
CA ARG A 191 -7.13 -14.02 -23.36
C ARG A 191 -6.22 -14.78 -22.42
N ALA A 192 -5.70 -14.08 -21.41
CA ALA A 192 -5.01 -14.67 -20.28
C ALA A 192 -5.45 -14.05 -18.96
N TRP A 193 -5.51 -14.87 -17.92
CA TRP A 193 -5.69 -14.42 -16.54
C TRP A 193 -4.37 -14.41 -15.82
N VAL A 194 -4.10 -13.35 -15.06
CA VAL A 194 -2.92 -13.25 -14.23
C VAL A 194 -3.34 -13.22 -12.78
N SER A 195 -2.79 -14.14 -11.99
CA SER A 195 -2.99 -14.21 -10.55
C SER A 195 -1.63 -14.08 -9.85
N LEU A 196 -1.64 -13.55 -8.64
CA LEU A 196 -0.44 -13.38 -7.83
C LEU A 196 -0.42 -14.40 -6.68
N VAL A 197 0.74 -14.99 -6.39
CA VAL A 197 1.00 -15.72 -5.15
C VAL A 197 1.56 -14.76 -4.11
N GLY A 198 0.81 -14.56 -3.04
CA GLY A 198 1.00 -13.54 -2.02
C GLY A 198 0.47 -14.01 -0.66
N LEU A 199 -0.03 -13.06 0.13
CA LEU A 199 -0.91 -13.32 1.26
C LEU A 199 -2.33 -12.84 0.92
N PRO A 200 -3.40 -13.48 1.45
CA PRO A 200 -4.75 -12.97 1.29
C PRO A 200 -4.89 -11.54 1.85
N ALA A 201 -5.78 -10.74 1.27
CA ALA A 201 -6.05 -9.37 1.73
C ALA A 201 -6.41 -9.35 3.23
N GLY A 202 -5.90 -8.35 3.95
CA GLY A 202 -6.04 -8.24 5.40
C GLY A 202 -5.18 -9.22 6.24
N SER A 203 -4.43 -10.14 5.64
CA SER A 203 -3.54 -11.05 6.38
C SER A 203 -2.11 -10.51 6.41
N ARG A 204 -1.59 -10.22 7.62
CA ARG A 204 -0.22 -9.70 7.81
C ARG A 204 0.86 -10.79 7.82
N PHE A 205 0.49 -12.02 8.18
CA PHE A 205 1.40 -13.16 8.31
C PHE A 205 0.70 -14.44 7.86
N GLY A 206 1.42 -15.37 7.24
CA GLY A 206 0.85 -16.66 6.90
C GLY A 206 1.69 -17.48 5.93
N MET A 207 1.03 -18.48 5.35
CA MET A 207 1.54 -19.28 4.24
C MET A 207 1.24 -18.55 2.92
N PRO A 208 2.10 -18.71 1.90
CA PRO A 208 1.81 -18.18 0.57
C PRO A 208 0.54 -18.82 0.01
N ALA A 209 -0.35 -17.98 -0.53
CA ALA A 209 -1.60 -18.38 -1.16
C ALA A 209 -1.86 -17.49 -2.38
N VAL A 210 -2.86 -17.84 -3.19
CA VAL A 210 -3.31 -16.92 -4.24
C VAL A 210 -3.86 -15.66 -3.58
N TYR A 211 -3.36 -14.51 -4.02
CA TYR A 211 -3.79 -13.20 -3.56
C TYR A 211 -5.28 -13.04 -3.85
N ALA A 212 -6.04 -12.80 -2.79
CA ALA A 212 -7.50 -12.78 -2.82
C ALA A 212 -8.03 -11.59 -2.04
N THR A 213 -9.00 -10.91 -2.61
CA THR A 213 -9.76 -9.80 -2.00
C THR A 213 -11.19 -10.27 -1.81
N GLU A 214 -11.75 -10.07 -0.61
CA GLU A 214 -13.12 -10.50 -0.27
C GLU A 214 -13.39 -12.00 -0.51
N GLY A 215 -12.37 -12.84 -0.32
CA GLY A 215 -12.46 -14.29 -0.50
C GLY A 215 -12.51 -14.77 -1.95
N LYS A 216 -12.28 -13.89 -2.92
CA LYS A 216 -12.16 -14.23 -4.34
C LYS A 216 -10.73 -13.96 -4.83
N PRO A 217 -10.15 -14.82 -5.70
CA PRO A 217 -8.84 -14.56 -6.25
C PRO A 217 -8.86 -13.22 -6.99
N TYR A 218 -7.94 -12.34 -6.61
CA TYR A 218 -7.75 -11.11 -7.33
C TYR A 218 -6.84 -11.41 -8.52
N GLY A 219 -7.34 -11.13 -9.71
CA GLY A 219 -6.60 -11.33 -10.94
C GLY A 219 -6.96 -10.29 -11.98
N VAL A 220 -6.02 -10.06 -12.89
CA VAL A 220 -6.19 -9.16 -14.03
C VAL A 220 -6.33 -9.97 -15.30
N VAL A 221 -7.06 -9.44 -16.27
CA VAL A 221 -7.30 -10.07 -17.57
C VAL A 221 -6.50 -9.33 -18.62
N ILE A 222 -5.77 -10.08 -19.45
CA ILE A 222 -5.06 -9.56 -20.61
C ILE A 222 -5.78 -10.09 -21.85
N GLU A 223 -6.29 -9.16 -22.63
CA GLU A 223 -6.96 -9.40 -23.90
C GLU A 223 -6.65 -8.25 -24.86
N GLU A 224 -6.94 -8.42 -26.14
CA GLU A 224 -6.81 -7.34 -27.12
C GLU A 224 -7.79 -6.21 -26.77
N VAL A 225 -7.26 -5.02 -26.50
CA VAL A 225 -8.10 -3.82 -26.35
C VAL A 225 -8.46 -3.36 -27.76
N PRO A 226 -9.75 -3.31 -28.13
CA PRO A 226 -10.15 -2.67 -29.37
C PRO A 226 -9.64 -1.22 -29.36
N PRO A 227 -9.10 -0.69 -30.47
CA PRO A 227 -8.72 0.71 -30.51
C PRO A 227 -9.95 1.55 -30.11
N GLU A 228 -9.80 2.36 -29.07
CA GLU A 228 -10.81 3.36 -28.71
C GLU A 228 -11.02 4.23 -29.95
N GLU A 229 -12.22 4.18 -30.52
CA GLU A 229 -12.62 5.18 -31.50
C GLU A 229 -12.47 6.54 -30.80
N PRO A 230 -11.72 7.49 -31.38
CA PRO A 230 -11.56 8.80 -30.75
C PRO A 230 -12.96 9.34 -30.47
N PRO A 231 -13.24 9.84 -29.25
CA PRO A 231 -14.54 10.42 -28.97
C PRO A 231 -14.79 11.45 -30.06
N GLU A 232 -15.87 11.26 -30.83
CA GLU A 232 -16.34 12.29 -31.73
C GLU A 232 -16.47 13.54 -30.87
N GLU A 233 -15.60 14.53 -31.12
CA GLU A 233 -15.71 15.85 -30.53
C GLU A 233 -17.06 16.38 -30.97
N GLY A 234 -18.07 16.11 -30.14
CA GLY A 234 -19.39 16.68 -30.24
C GLY A 234 -19.20 18.19 -30.21
N LEU A 235 -19.32 18.79 -31.38
CA LEU A 235 -19.39 20.23 -31.61
C LEU A 235 -20.40 20.82 -30.63
N LEU A 236 -19.92 21.29 -29.48
CA LEU A 236 -20.71 22.13 -28.60
C LEU A 236 -20.86 23.48 -29.31
N PRO A 237 -22.09 23.93 -29.61
CA PRO A 237 -22.30 25.27 -30.14
C PRO A 237 -21.95 26.26 -29.02
N PHE A 238 -20.84 26.97 -29.17
CA PHE A 238 -20.50 28.09 -28.31
C PHE A 238 -21.62 29.14 -28.40
N GLU A 239 -22.38 29.32 -27.32
CA GLU A 239 -23.20 30.51 -27.07
C GLU A 239 -22.28 31.73 -26.98
N GLY A 240 -22.01 32.34 -28.12
CA GLY A 240 -21.48 33.70 -28.23
C GLY A 240 -22.62 34.66 -28.50
N ARG A 241 -23.35 35.05 -27.45
CA ARG A 241 -24.30 36.16 -27.50
C ARG A 241 -23.51 37.46 -27.71
N GLU A 242 -23.34 37.85 -28.96
CA GLU A 242 -22.90 39.18 -29.34
C GLU A 242 -24.16 40.02 -29.59
N GLU A 243 -24.56 40.77 -28.57
CA GLU A 243 -25.67 41.71 -28.60
C GLU A 243 -25.21 42.94 -29.42
N PRO A 244 -25.79 43.23 -30.61
CA PRO A 244 -25.34 44.36 -31.40
C PRO A 244 -25.76 45.67 -30.73
N PRO A 245 -24.89 46.70 -30.64
CA PRO A 245 -25.26 47.98 -30.07
C PRO A 245 -26.31 48.67 -30.95
N PRO A 246 -27.23 49.47 -30.36
CA PRO A 246 -28.30 50.11 -31.09
C PRO A 246 -27.74 51.17 -32.04
N ALA A 247 -27.90 50.96 -33.34
CA ALA A 247 -27.63 51.98 -34.35
C ALA A 247 -28.71 53.07 -34.25
N SER A 248 -28.31 54.23 -33.75
CA SER A 248 -29.07 55.48 -33.82
C SER A 248 -29.36 55.86 -35.27
N SER A 249 -30.60 56.29 -35.50
CA SER A 249 -31.17 56.79 -36.75
C SER A 249 -30.48 58.05 -37.31
N ASP A 250 -30.75 58.29 -38.60
CA ASP A 250 -30.70 59.56 -39.36
C ASP A 250 -29.32 60.01 -39.92
N SER A 251 -29.13 60.41 -41.19
CA SER A 251 -30.02 60.78 -42.30
C SER A 251 -29.28 60.78 -43.66
N GLY A 252 -30.02 60.53 -44.76
CA GLY A 252 -29.81 61.10 -46.11
C GLY A 252 -28.73 60.44 -47.00
N LEU A 253 -28.86 60.26 -48.31
CA LEU A 253 -29.85 60.70 -49.30
C LEU A 253 -29.59 59.91 -50.60
N SER A 254 -30.69 59.62 -51.33
CA SER A 254 -30.79 59.47 -52.79
C SER A 254 -30.19 58.24 -53.51
N ALA A 255 -31.09 57.39 -53.99
CA ALA A 255 -30.96 56.63 -55.24
C ALA A 255 -31.42 57.51 -56.44
N PRO A 256 -31.38 57.08 -57.72
CA PRO A 256 -30.68 55.95 -58.35
C PRO A 256 -29.80 56.38 -59.55
N ALA A 257 -29.06 55.43 -60.15
CA ALA A 257 -28.43 55.56 -61.48
C ALA A 257 -29.39 55.03 -62.58
N PRO A 258 -28.98 54.92 -63.86
CA PRO A 258 -28.52 55.93 -64.83
C PRO A 258 -29.33 55.85 -66.15
N THR A 259 -29.13 56.79 -67.10
CA THR A 259 -29.11 56.56 -68.60
C THR A 259 -28.85 57.88 -69.36
N PRO A 260 -28.44 57.84 -70.66
CA PRO A 260 -27.35 58.64 -71.25
C PRO A 260 -27.65 60.11 -71.55
#